data_AF-A0A9N7YMG3-F1
#
_entry.id   AF-A0A9N7YMG3-F1
#
_cell.length_a   1.000
_cell.length_b   1.000
_cell.length_c   1.000
_cell.angle_alpha   90.00
_cell.angle_beta   90.00
_cell.angle_gamma   90.00
#
_symmetry.space_group_name_H-M   'P 1'
#
loop_
_entity.id
_entity.type
_entity.pdbx_description
1 polymer ?
#
loop_
_entity_poly.entity_id
_entity_poly.type
_entity_poly.pdbx_seq_one_letter_code
_entity_poly.pdbx_strand_id
1 'polypeptide(L)'
;MDILEKHEEISGRSEELLEGMGRCREQLNILRRQQVKECEAARQRNATLLQDLQKIEDGLRGAKLTHPHLLALETRYWVSVEESVPAWEHFLLGKGPHPIDGPGQTARRNKHNPSIGLPPRPKPRAAR
;
A
#
# COMPACT_ATOMS: atom_id res chain seq x y z
N MET A 1 -36.47 -10.12 -42.24
CA MET A 1 -35.96 -9.23 -41.19
C MET A 1 -36.44 -7.84 -41.51
N ASP A 2 -37.56 -7.50 -40.88
CA ASP A 2 -38.24 -6.24 -41.06
C ASP A 2 -37.42 -5.09 -40.44
N ILE A 3 -37.57 -3.86 -40.91
CA ILE A 3 -36.79 -2.72 -40.38
C ILE A 3 -37.14 -2.48 -38.91
N LEU A 4 -38.40 -2.69 -38.55
CA LEU A 4 -38.91 -2.56 -37.19
C LEU A 4 -38.23 -3.53 -36.22
N GLU A 5 -38.07 -4.79 -36.64
CA GLU A 5 -37.46 -5.87 -35.86
C GLU A 5 -35.98 -5.57 -35.54
N LYS A 6 -35.22 -5.06 -36.51
CA LYS A 6 -33.84 -4.63 -36.29
C LYS A 6 -33.72 -3.44 -35.34
N HIS A 7 -34.64 -2.49 -35.41
CA HIS A 7 -34.65 -1.34 -34.53
C HIS A 7 -34.92 -1.74 -33.08
N GLU A 8 -35.87 -2.64 -32.86
CA GLU A 8 -36.18 -3.19 -31.53
C GLU A 8 -34.97 -3.94 -30.95
N GLU A 9 -34.30 -4.76 -31.77
CA GLU A 9 -33.08 -5.46 -31.35
C GLU A 9 -31.94 -4.51 -30.96
N ILE A 10 -31.71 -3.46 -31.74
CA ILE A 10 -30.68 -2.44 -31.43
C ILE A 10 -31.04 -1.69 -30.14
N SER A 11 -32.33 -1.40 -29.95
CA SER A 11 -32.83 -0.71 -28.76
C SER A 11 -32.61 -1.56 -27.51
N GLY A 12 -32.99 -2.84 -27.54
CA GLY A 12 -32.78 -3.77 -26.42
C GLY A 12 -31.30 -3.94 -26.08
N ARG A 13 -30.43 -4.14 -27.07
CA ARG A 13 -28.98 -4.25 -26.84
C ARG A 13 -28.38 -2.98 -26.22
N SER A 14 -28.89 -1.81 -26.61
CA SER A 14 -28.41 -0.52 -26.08
C SER A 14 -28.84 -0.33 -24.62
N GLU A 15 -30.06 -0.76 -24.28
CA GLU A 15 -30.58 -0.72 -22.90
C GLU A 15 -29.81 -1.66 -21.98
N GLU A 16 -29.57 -2.90 -22.41
CA GLU A 16 -28.77 -3.88 -21.66
C GLU A 16 -27.35 -3.38 -21.38
N LEU A 17 -26.71 -2.75 -22.38
CA LEU A 17 -25.38 -2.18 -22.22
C LEU A 17 -25.37 -1.03 -21.21
N LEU A 18 -26.36 -0.13 -21.28
CA LEU A 18 -26.49 0.99 -20.34
C LEU A 18 -26.71 0.49 -18.91
N GLU A 19 -27.53 -0.53 -18.72
CA GLU A 19 -27.75 -1.15 -17.40
C GLU A 19 -26.46 -1.79 -16.87
N GLY A 20 -25.71 -2.49 -17.73
CA GLY A 20 -24.40 -3.06 -17.38
C GLY A 20 -23.39 -2.00 -16.94
N MET A 21 -23.29 -0.90 -17.71
CA MET A 21 -22.42 0.23 -17.37
C MET A 21 -22.84 0.91 -16.06
N GLY A 22 -24.15 1.03 -15.81
CA GLY A 22 -24.71 1.54 -14.54
C GLY A 22 -24.24 0.72 -13.34
N ARG A 23 -24.39 -0.61 -13.41
CA ARG A 23 -23.94 -1.55 -12.37
C ARG A 23 -22.44 -1.47 -12.11
N CYS A 24 -21.62 -1.44 -13.17
CA CYS A 24 -20.16 -1.27 -13.02
C CYS A 24 -19.81 0.05 -12.32
N ARG A 25 -20.49 1.15 -12.67
CA ARG A 25 -20.25 2.46 -12.05
C ARG A 25 -20.60 2.45 -10.57
N GLU A 26 -21.70 1.82 -10.19
CA GLU A 26 -22.11 1.68 -8.79
C GLU A 26 -21.10 0.89 -7.98
N GLN A 27 -20.62 -0.24 -8.51
CA GLN A 27 -19.60 -1.04 -7.85
C GLN A 27 -18.31 -0.25 -7.61
N LEU A 28 -17.84 0.50 -8.61
CA LEU A 28 -16.67 1.37 -8.47
C LEU A 28 -16.89 2.46 -7.42
N ASN A 29 -18.09 3.03 -7.35
CA ASN A 29 -18.44 4.03 -6.34
C ASN A 29 -18.44 3.44 -4.93
N ILE A 30 -18.91 2.21 -4.74
CA ILE A 30 -18.86 1.51 -3.45
C ILE A 30 -17.41 1.31 -3.01
N LEU A 31 -16.56 0.78 -3.90
CA LEU A 31 -15.15 0.56 -3.62
C LEU A 31 -14.42 1.87 -3.27
N ARG A 32 -14.68 2.94 -4.03
CA ARG A 32 -14.12 4.27 -3.75
C ARG A 32 -14.54 4.78 -2.38
N ARG A 33 -15.82 4.65 -2.01
CA ARG A 33 -16.32 5.06 -0.69
C ARG A 33 -15.66 4.26 0.43
N GLN A 34 -15.48 2.95 0.23
CA GLN A 34 -14.79 2.10 1.20
C GLN A 34 -13.32 2.53 1.36
N GLN A 35 -12.61 2.74 0.24
CA GLN A 35 -11.23 3.20 0.26
C GLN A 35 -11.08 4.53 0.99
N VAL A 36 -11.96 5.50 0.73
CA VAL A 36 -11.92 6.80 1.43
C VAL A 36 -12.09 6.61 2.94
N LYS A 37 -13.03 5.76 3.38
CA LYS A 37 -13.23 5.46 4.81
C LYS A 37 -11.98 4.83 5.44
N GLU A 38 -11.36 3.87 4.75
CA GLU A 38 -10.14 3.22 5.22
C GLU A 38 -8.98 4.22 5.31
N CYS A 39 -8.81 5.08 4.29
CA CYS A 39 -7.81 6.14 4.29
C CYS A 39 -8.04 7.16 5.42
N GLU A 40 -9.28 7.57 5.67
CA GLU A 40 -9.62 8.49 6.75
C GLU A 40 -9.36 7.87 8.12
N ALA A 41 -9.75 6.60 8.32
CA ALA A 41 -9.47 5.87 9.56
C ALA A 41 -7.96 5.73 9.80
N ALA A 42 -7.18 5.38 8.77
CA ALA A 42 -5.73 5.32 8.85
C ALA A 42 -5.12 6.70 9.16
N ARG A 43 -5.62 7.76 8.51
CA ARG A 43 -5.18 9.14 8.77
C ARG A 43 -5.42 9.55 10.21
N GLN A 44 -6.60 9.26 10.76
CA GLN A 44 -6.92 9.56 12.15
C GLN A 44 -6.00 8.81 13.11
N ARG A 45 -5.79 7.51 12.88
CA ARG A 45 -4.92 6.68 13.71
C ARG A 45 -3.47 7.18 13.67
N ASN A 46 -2.97 7.52 12.49
CA ASN A 46 -1.63 8.08 12.30
C ASN A 46 -1.50 9.45 12.99
N ALA A 47 -2.51 10.31 12.92
CA ALA A 47 -2.50 11.60 13.60
C ALA A 47 -2.38 11.44 15.13
N THR A 48 -3.12 10.49 15.72
CA THR A 48 -3.01 10.17 17.15
C THR A 48 -1.62 9.64 17.51
N LEU A 49 -1.08 8.70 16.73
CA LEU A 49 0.27 8.17 16.96
C LEU A 49 1.34 9.26 16.89
N LEU A 50 1.25 10.16 15.90
CA LEU A 50 2.18 11.28 15.76
C LEU A 50 2.09 12.23 16.96
N GLN A 51 0.88 12.50 17.45
CA GLN A 51 0.69 13.34 18.63
C GLN A 51 1.32 12.70 19.89
N ASP A 52 1.16 11.39 20.07
CA ASP A 52 1.73 10.69 21.21
C ASP A 52 3.26 10.60 21.12
N LEU A 53 3.81 10.38 19.91
CA LEU A 53 5.25 10.46 19.67
C LEU A 53 5.80 11.84 20.00
N GLN A 54 5.11 12.91 19.59
CA GLN A 54 5.51 14.28 19.90
C GLN A 54 5.56 14.51 21.42
N LYS A 55 4.56 14.05 22.17
CA LYS A 55 4.55 14.18 23.64
C LYS A 55 5.72 13.44 24.29
N ILE A 56 6.03 12.23 23.81
CA ILE A 56 7.17 11.45 24.31
C ILE A 56 8.47 12.20 24.00
N GLU A 57 8.62 12.69 22.77
CA GLU A 57 9.78 13.46 22.34
C GLU A 57 9.96 14.74 23.17
N ASP A 58 8.90 15.51 23.40
CA ASP A 58 8.93 16.71 24.24
C ASP A 58 9.33 16.37 25.69
N GLY A 59 8.82 15.26 26.22
CA GLY A 59 9.21 14.74 27.53
C GLY A 59 10.70 14.38 27.60
N LEU A 60 11.23 13.75 26.55
CA LEU A 60 12.65 13.41 26.44
C LEU A 60 13.53 14.66 26.26
N ARG A 61 13.11 15.64 25.45
CA ARG A 61 13.83 16.92 25.29
C ARG A 61 13.90 17.70 26.61
N GLY A 62 12.83 17.68 27.41
CA GLY A 62 12.80 18.29 28.74
C GLY A 62 13.67 17.57 29.77
N ALA A 63 13.80 16.26 29.65
CA ALA A 63 14.71 15.44 30.43
C ALA A 63 16.14 15.58 29.89
N LYS A 64 16.81 16.71 30.17
CA LYS A 64 18.25 16.83 29.95
C LYS A 64 18.93 15.61 30.58
N LEU A 65 19.56 14.79 29.74
CA LEU A 65 20.46 13.72 30.15
C LEU A 65 21.67 14.37 30.80
N THR A 66 21.52 14.77 32.06
CA THR A 66 22.45 15.57 32.85
C THR A 66 23.74 14.81 33.16
N HIS A 67 23.83 13.52 32.83
CA HIS A 67 24.99 12.71 33.13
C HIS A 67 25.87 12.55 31.89
N PRO A 68 27.12 13.07 31.90
CA PRO A 68 28.05 13.01 30.75
C PRO A 68 28.26 11.61 30.18
N HIS A 69 28.14 10.57 31.01
CA HIS A 69 28.24 9.18 30.58
C HIS A 69 27.06 8.74 29.68
N LEU A 70 25.84 9.22 29.96
CA LEU A 70 24.66 8.93 29.15
C LEU A 70 24.75 9.61 27.79
N LEU A 71 25.25 10.85 27.72
CA LEU A 71 25.51 11.56 26.46
C LEU A 71 26.56 10.85 25.59
N ALA A 72 27.64 10.36 26.21
CA ALA A 72 28.66 9.60 25.50
C ALA A 72 28.15 8.23 25.03
N LEU A 73 27.22 7.62 25.76
CA LEU A 73 26.57 6.37 25.35
C LEU A 73 25.58 6.61 24.20
N GLU A 74 24.74 7.64 24.30
CA GLU A 74 23.79 8.04 23.27
C GLU A 74 24.51 8.37 21.95
N THR A 75 25.60 9.13 22.02
CA THR A 75 26.40 9.47 20.84
C THR A 75 26.94 8.21 20.17
N ARG A 76 27.50 7.26 20.94
CA ARG A 76 27.97 5.98 20.41
C ARG A 76 26.82 5.12 19.85
N TYR A 77 25.66 5.16 20.49
CA TYR A 77 24.47 4.46 20.01
C TYR A 77 24.01 5.01 18.66
N TRP A 78 23.86 6.32 18.51
CA TRP A 78 23.45 6.94 17.25
C TRP A 78 24.46 6.68 16.12
N VAL A 79 25.77 6.73 16.41
CA VAL A 79 26.81 6.35 15.44
C VAL A 79 26.62 4.89 14.99
N SER A 80 26.40 3.96 15.91
CA SER A 80 26.15 2.55 15.57
C SER A 80 24.85 2.36 14.76
N VAL A 81 23.80 3.14 15.07
CA VAL A 81 22.56 3.13 14.28
C VAL A 81 22.83 3.60 12.86
N GLU A 82 23.50 4.74 12.67
CA GLU A 82 23.85 5.26 11.33
C GLU A 82 24.68 4.27 10.51
N GLU A 83 25.64 3.59 11.15
CA GLU A 83 26.43 2.53 10.51
C GLU A 83 25.57 1.32 10.11
N SER A 84 24.51 1.03 10.88
CA SER A 84 23.63 -0.12 10.65
C SER A 84 22.52 0.18 9.63
N VAL A 85 22.01 1.41 9.57
CA VAL A 85 20.87 1.80 8.73
C VAL A 85 20.98 1.34 7.27
N PRO A 86 22.14 1.43 6.58
CA PRO A 86 22.28 0.94 5.21
C PRO A 86 21.99 -0.55 5.05
N ALA A 87 22.38 -1.38 6.04
CA ALA A 87 22.09 -2.82 6.02
C ALA A 87 20.59 -3.10 6.20
N TRP A 88 19.87 -2.20 6.88
CA TRP A 88 18.43 -2.30 7.13
C TRP A 88 17.56 -1.64 6.07
N GLU A 89 18.12 -0.75 5.23
CA GLU A 89 17.37 0.06 4.27
C GLU A 89 16.46 -0.78 3.36
N HIS A 90 17.00 -1.85 2.77
CA HIS A 90 16.24 -2.71 1.86
C HIS A 90 15.08 -3.41 2.56
N PHE A 91 15.26 -3.83 3.81
CA PHE A 91 14.21 -4.45 4.62
C PHE A 91 13.14 -3.44 5.02
N LEU A 92 13.55 -2.26 5.52
CA LEU A 92 12.64 -1.20 5.93
C LEU A 92 11.80 -0.67 4.77
N LEU A 93 12.33 -0.70 3.55
CA LEU A 93 11.60 -0.38 2.32
C LEU A 93 10.73 -1.54 1.78
N GLY A 94 10.73 -2.70 2.45
CA GLY A 94 9.99 -3.90 2.03
C GLY A 94 10.55 -4.59 0.78
N LYS A 95 11.80 -4.29 0.42
CA LYS A 95 12.48 -4.74 -0.80
C LYS A 95 13.45 -5.90 -0.58
N GLY A 96 13.71 -6.28 0.67
CA GLY A 96 14.71 -7.29 1.02
C GLY A 96 14.34 -8.10 2.26
N PRO A 97 15.04 -9.23 2.48
CA PRO A 97 14.90 -10.03 3.70
C PRO A 97 15.42 -9.26 4.92
N HIS A 98 15.08 -9.75 6.12
CA HIS A 98 15.54 -9.12 7.36
C HIS A 98 17.07 -9.20 7.46
N PRO A 99 17.79 -8.13 7.89
CA PRO A 99 19.26 -8.09 7.83
C PRO A 99 19.98 -9.10 8.71
N ILE A 100 19.27 -9.64 9.71
CA ILE A 100 19.75 -10.67 10.65
C ILE A 100 19.56 -12.09 10.07
N ASP A 101 18.70 -12.24 9.07
CA ASP A 101 18.57 -13.48 8.32
C ASP A 101 19.74 -13.52 7.32
N GLY A 102 20.88 -14.09 7.75
CA GLY A 102 22.12 -14.11 6.97
C GLY A 102 21.96 -14.59 5.52
N PRO A 103 22.98 -14.41 4.65
CA PRO A 103 22.87 -14.53 3.18
C PRO A 103 22.51 -15.92 2.63
N GLY A 104 22.23 -16.90 3.50
CA GLY A 104 21.84 -18.26 3.13
C GLY A 104 20.35 -18.58 3.24
N GLN A 105 19.51 -17.73 3.83
CA GLN A 105 18.06 -17.95 3.80
C GLN A 105 17.47 -17.27 2.59
N THR A 106 17.69 -17.88 1.42
CA THR A 106 16.71 -17.77 0.35
C THR A 106 15.38 -18.18 0.96
N ALA A 107 14.53 -17.20 1.24
CA ALA A 107 13.13 -17.42 1.54
C ALA A 107 12.66 -18.44 0.51
N ARG A 108 12.27 -19.63 0.97
CA ARG A 108 11.43 -20.51 0.18
C ARG A 108 10.31 -19.61 -0.29
N ARG A 109 10.36 -19.24 -1.57
CA ARG A 109 9.26 -18.59 -2.27
C ARG A 109 8.09 -19.53 -2.10
N ASN A 110 7.27 -19.31 -1.06
CA ASN A 110 5.86 -19.48 -1.25
C ASN A 110 5.57 -18.59 -2.44
N LYS A 111 5.33 -19.23 -3.59
CA LYS A 111 4.81 -18.59 -4.79
C LYS A 111 3.47 -17.99 -4.38
N HIS A 112 3.51 -16.80 -3.78
CA HIS A 112 2.35 -15.96 -3.73
C HIS A 112 2.14 -15.54 -5.18
N ASN A 113 1.12 -16.11 -5.80
CA ASN A 113 0.68 -15.72 -7.13
C ASN A 113 0.56 -14.18 -7.15
N PRO A 114 1.19 -13.47 -8.10
CA PRO A 114 0.87 -12.07 -8.33
C PRO A 114 -0.44 -12.05 -9.13
N SER A 115 -1.54 -12.27 -8.43
CA SER A 115 -2.88 -12.06 -8.96
C SER A 115 -3.72 -11.33 -7.92
N ILE A 116 -3.24 -10.17 -7.48
CA ILE A 116 -4.08 -9.18 -6.84
C ILE A 116 -3.72 -7.84 -7.48
N GLY A 117 -4.57 -7.37 -8.39
CA GLY A 117 -4.69 -5.93 -8.68
C GLY A 117 -4.39 -5.42 -10.10
N LEU A 118 -3.96 -6.25 -11.06
CA LEU A 118 -3.84 -5.80 -12.45
C LEU A 118 -4.95 -6.42 -13.31
N PRO A 119 -5.71 -5.63 -14.09
CA PRO A 119 -6.67 -6.19 -15.05
C PRO A 119 -5.93 -7.03 -16.11
N PRO A 120 -6.52 -8.12 -16.61
CA PRO A 120 -5.87 -9.01 -17.56
C PRO A 120 -5.50 -8.26 -18.83
N ARG A 121 -4.20 -8.27 -19.18
CA ARG A 121 -3.67 -7.68 -20.40
C ARG A 121 -4.13 -8.53 -21.60
N PRO A 122 -4.80 -7.95 -22.62
CA PRO A 122 -5.18 -8.71 -23.81
C PRO A 122 -3.94 -9.20 -24.56
N LYS A 123 -3.97 -10.46 -25.02
CA LYS A 123 -2.90 -11.07 -25.83
C LYS A 123 -2.80 -10.34 -27.17
N PRO A 124 -1.59 -10.09 -27.71
CA PRO A 124 -1.43 -9.55 -29.05
C PRO A 124 -2.01 -10.54 -30.05
N ARG A 125 -2.97 -10.07 -30.85
CA ARG A 125 -3.54 -10.80 -31.98
C ARG A 125 -2.42 -11.08 -32.98
N ALA A 126 -2.14 -12.35 -33.24
CA ALA A 126 -1.30 -12.73 -34.37
C ALA A 126 -2.02 -12.27 -35.65
N ALA A 127 -1.35 -11.40 -36.41
CA ALA A 127 -1.77 -11.06 -37.76
C ALA A 127 -1.63 -12.31 -38.64
N ARG A 128 -2.71 -12.67 -39.32
CA ARG A 128 -2.69 -13.51 -40.53
C ARG A 128 -3.26 -12.68 -41.65
#